data_AF-A0A9E1S2W8-F1
#
_entry.id   AF-A0A9E1S2W8-F1
#
_cell.length_a   1.000
_cell.length_b   1.000
_cell.length_c   1.000
_cell.angle_alpha   90.00
_cell.angle_beta   90.00
_cell.angle_gamma   90.00
#
_symmetry.space_group_name_H-M   'P 1'
#
loop_
_entity.id
_entity.type
_entity.pdbx_description
1 polymer ?
#
loop_
_entity_poly.entity_id
_entity_poly.type
_entity_poly.pdbx_seq_one_letter_code
_entity_poly.pdbx_strand_id
1 'polypeptide(L)'
;MDLDGFYVVAREPGHVEKELPVWACKRPGAVNFAESGGRSIERVDIAEVPGAWHLRNVLSADECDQLVELSEALGYHDDAPVSLPRSILHNGNFTWVVDESVDGPIWDRCKDFFENSDHTSLRPQGLNARFRFYRYGVGDFFAPHADGAWPGSRVVDGRLVHDAYGDRISEMTFLIFLTDGYEGGRTLFQTSKDTLSCVPTRKGAVLCFPHGRHPQHCIHSGEGIASGQKYIIRTDVLFG
;
A
#
# COMPACT_ATOMS: atom_id res chain seq x y z
N MET A 1 19.95 6.48 -9.39
CA MET A 1 19.51 7.04 -8.09
C MET A 1 20.61 6.80 -7.07
N ASP A 2 20.86 7.74 -6.17
CA ASP A 2 21.87 7.61 -5.11
C ASP A 2 21.25 6.91 -3.88
N LEU A 3 21.67 5.67 -3.62
CA LEU A 3 21.22 4.90 -2.47
C LEU A 3 21.84 5.38 -1.14
N ASP A 4 22.81 6.31 -1.18
CA ASP A 4 23.42 6.87 0.03
C ASP A 4 22.39 7.61 0.90
N GLY A 5 21.22 7.99 0.35
CA GLY A 5 20.10 8.54 1.10
C GLY A 5 19.34 7.55 1.98
N PHE A 6 19.59 6.24 1.85
CA PHE A 6 18.82 5.18 2.53
C PHE A 6 19.70 4.33 3.44
N TYR A 7 19.05 3.64 4.39
CA TYR A 7 19.68 2.63 5.22
C TYR A 7 18.67 1.55 5.61
N VAL A 8 19.17 0.38 6.00
CA VAL A 8 18.36 -0.71 6.54
C VAL A 8 18.14 -0.44 8.02
N VAL A 9 16.90 -0.11 8.41
CA VAL A 9 16.53 0.21 9.80
C VAL A 9 16.23 -1.05 10.63
N ALA A 10 15.78 -2.11 9.97
CA ALA A 10 15.52 -3.40 10.57
C ALA A 10 15.72 -4.52 9.55
N ARG A 11 15.87 -5.74 10.05
CA ARG A 11 15.79 -6.96 9.26
C ARG A 11 14.71 -7.84 9.86
N GLU A 12 13.83 -8.34 9.01
CA GLU A 12 12.67 -9.12 9.44
C GLU A 12 12.68 -10.48 8.74
N PRO A 13 12.20 -11.53 9.41
CA PRO A 13 12.12 -12.85 8.80
C PRO A 13 11.03 -12.86 7.73
N GLY A 14 11.41 -13.30 6.53
CA GLY A 14 10.48 -13.76 5.51
C GLY A 14 10.09 -15.23 5.70
N HIS A 15 9.40 -15.78 4.71
CA HIS A 15 9.02 -17.19 4.72
C HIS A 15 10.20 -18.13 4.48
N VAL A 16 11.15 -17.73 3.62
CA VAL A 16 12.34 -18.49 3.23
C VAL A 16 13.61 -17.77 3.68
N GLU A 17 13.70 -16.47 3.37
CA GLU A 17 14.80 -15.60 3.75
C GLU A 17 14.65 -15.14 5.20
N LYS A 18 15.70 -15.26 6.00
CA LYS A 18 15.61 -14.96 7.44
C LYS A 18 15.75 -13.48 7.78
N GLU A 19 16.23 -12.67 6.83
CA GLU A 19 16.76 -11.33 7.11
C GLU A 19 16.43 -10.33 5.98
N LEU A 20 15.14 -10.20 5.64
CA LEU A 20 14.67 -9.24 4.63
C LEU A 20 14.87 -7.81 5.13
N PRO A 21 15.46 -6.91 4.32
CA PRO A 21 15.69 -5.53 4.74
C PRO A 21 14.39 -4.74 4.83
N VAL A 22 14.26 -3.97 5.91
CA VAL A 22 13.31 -2.87 6.01
C VAL A 22 14.09 -1.57 5.86
N TRP A 23 13.76 -0.80 4.84
CA TRP A 23 14.44 0.44 4.50
C TRP A 23 13.88 1.64 5.25
N ALA A 24 14.71 2.67 5.43
CA ALA A 24 14.35 4.00 5.88
C ALA A 24 15.25 5.07 5.23
N CYS A 25 14.80 6.31 5.22
CA CYS A 25 15.57 7.44 4.71
C CYS A 25 16.45 8.07 5.80
N LYS A 26 17.67 8.46 5.44
CA LYS A 26 18.57 9.21 6.33
C LYS A 26 18.11 10.67 6.52
N ARG A 27 17.37 11.21 5.55
CA ARG A 27 16.83 12.57 5.55
C ARG A 27 15.47 12.60 4.85
N PRO A 28 14.55 13.49 5.25
CA PRO A 28 13.30 13.74 4.51
C PRO A 28 13.54 14.20 3.07
N GLY A 29 12.52 14.06 2.23
CA GLY A 29 12.48 14.58 0.87
C GLY A 29 12.97 13.58 -0.19
N ALA A 30 12.84 12.28 0.06
CA ALA A 30 13.22 11.25 -0.92
C ALA A 30 12.35 11.24 -2.19
N VAL A 31 11.16 11.85 -2.14
CA VAL A 31 10.22 11.96 -3.25
C VAL A 31 9.76 13.41 -3.38
N ASN A 32 9.78 13.95 -4.60
CA ASN A 32 9.32 15.31 -4.86
C ASN A 32 7.84 15.30 -5.23
N PHE A 33 7.00 15.68 -4.28
CA PHE A 33 5.57 15.87 -4.50
C PHE A 33 5.31 17.29 -5.03
N ALA A 34 4.60 17.40 -6.15
CA ALA A 34 4.14 18.70 -6.61
C ALA A 34 3.08 19.25 -5.66
N GLU A 35 3.04 20.58 -5.54
CA GLU A 35 1.97 21.26 -4.78
C GLU A 35 0.59 20.77 -5.26
N SER A 36 -0.34 20.63 -4.33
CA SER A 36 -1.70 20.15 -4.61
C SER A 36 -2.53 21.11 -5.47
N GLY A 37 -2.01 22.32 -5.74
CA GLY A 37 -2.68 23.37 -6.51
C GLY A 37 -3.16 22.90 -7.88
N GLY A 38 -4.47 22.67 -8.00
CA GLY A 38 -5.15 22.34 -9.25
C GLY A 38 -5.47 20.87 -9.50
N ARG A 39 -5.08 19.94 -8.61
CA ARG A 39 -5.51 18.53 -8.74
C ARG A 39 -6.95 18.36 -8.24
N SER A 40 -7.85 17.91 -9.12
CA SER A 40 -9.19 17.46 -8.74
C SER A 40 -9.14 15.98 -8.39
N ILE A 41 -9.09 15.69 -7.09
CA ILE A 41 -9.19 14.33 -6.56
C ILE A 41 -10.67 13.97 -6.53
N GLU A 42 -11.00 12.82 -7.10
CA GLU A 42 -12.37 12.32 -7.21
C GLU A 42 -12.48 11.00 -6.44
N ARG A 43 -13.44 10.94 -5.50
CA ARG A 43 -13.86 9.69 -4.90
C ARG A 43 -14.88 8.99 -5.79
N VAL A 44 -14.66 7.71 -6.07
CA VAL A 44 -15.59 6.87 -6.83
C VAL A 44 -15.82 5.56 -6.09
N ASP A 45 -17.03 5.41 -5.56
CA ASP A 45 -17.43 4.18 -4.87
C ASP A 45 -17.54 2.99 -5.84
N ILE A 46 -17.19 1.80 -5.36
CA ILE A 46 -17.27 0.56 -6.12
C ILE A 46 -18.55 -0.16 -5.70
N ALA A 47 -19.62 0.00 -6.50
CA ALA A 47 -20.96 -0.43 -6.14
C ALA A 47 -21.05 -1.92 -5.76
N GLU A 48 -20.23 -2.77 -6.38
CA GLU A 48 -20.24 -4.20 -6.18
C GLU A 48 -19.47 -4.66 -4.93
N VAL A 49 -18.63 -3.80 -4.34
CA VAL A 49 -17.73 -4.15 -3.24
C VAL A 49 -18.00 -3.23 -2.04
N PRO A 50 -18.74 -3.70 -1.02
CA PRO A 50 -19.11 -2.89 0.14
C PRO A 50 -17.90 -2.23 0.82
N GLY A 51 -17.99 -0.93 1.06
CA GLY A 51 -16.94 -0.15 1.72
C GLY A 51 -15.69 0.12 0.86
N ALA A 52 -15.62 -0.39 -0.38
CA ALA A 52 -14.50 -0.16 -1.27
C ALA A 52 -14.76 1.01 -2.24
N TRP A 53 -13.72 1.81 -2.47
CA TRP A 53 -13.80 3.00 -3.30
C TRP A 53 -12.42 3.40 -3.79
N HIS A 54 -12.39 4.16 -4.88
CA HIS A 54 -11.18 4.77 -5.41
C HIS A 54 -11.06 6.23 -5.01
N LEU A 55 -9.83 6.70 -4.83
CA LEU A 55 -9.46 8.09 -5.05
C LEU A 55 -8.66 8.19 -6.34
N ARG A 56 -9.15 8.98 -7.29
CA ARG A 56 -8.48 9.21 -8.57
C ARG A 56 -7.59 10.45 -8.49
N ASN A 57 -6.53 10.45 -9.30
CA ASN A 57 -5.61 11.57 -9.45
C ASN A 57 -4.89 11.97 -8.15
N VAL A 58 -4.62 11.01 -7.26
CA VAL A 58 -3.91 11.26 -6.00
C VAL A 58 -2.44 11.56 -6.28
N LEU A 59 -1.79 10.79 -7.15
CA LEU A 59 -0.43 11.03 -7.61
C LEU A 59 -0.41 11.42 -9.09
N SER A 60 0.52 12.31 -9.48
CA SER A 60 0.81 12.52 -10.89
C SER A 60 1.65 11.38 -11.47
N ALA A 61 1.71 11.31 -12.81
CA ALA A 61 2.55 10.35 -13.50
C ALA A 61 4.02 10.42 -13.04
N ASP A 62 4.59 11.64 -12.97
CA ASP A 62 5.97 11.87 -12.52
C ASP A 62 6.23 11.45 -11.06
N GLU A 63 5.24 11.58 -10.18
CA GLU A 63 5.35 11.11 -8.79
C GLU A 63 5.34 9.59 -8.72
N CYS A 64 4.49 8.94 -9.52
CA CYS A 64 4.49 7.49 -9.66
C CYS A 64 5.80 6.97 -10.25
N ASP A 65 6.32 7.61 -11.31
CA ASP A 65 7.56 7.18 -11.96
C ASP A 65 8.77 7.34 -11.04
N GLN A 66 8.85 8.44 -10.28
CA GLN A 66 9.86 8.62 -9.22
C GLN A 66 9.80 7.49 -8.18
N LEU A 67 8.59 7.11 -7.73
CA LEU A 67 8.41 6.02 -6.76
C LEU A 67 8.81 4.66 -7.33
N VAL A 68 8.55 4.39 -8.61
CA VAL A 68 8.97 3.15 -9.29
C VAL A 68 10.48 3.10 -9.46
N GLU A 69 11.12 4.19 -9.90
CA GLU A 69 12.58 4.26 -10.03
C GLU A 69 13.28 4.05 -8.68
N LEU A 70 12.73 4.64 -7.61
CA LEU A 70 13.22 4.48 -6.25
C LEU A 70 13.05 3.04 -5.76
N SER A 71 11.91 2.44 -6.03
CA SER A 71 11.60 1.08 -5.59
C SER A 71 12.48 0.04 -6.28
N GLU A 72 12.74 0.21 -7.58
CA GLU A 72 13.71 -0.63 -8.32
C GLU A 72 15.14 -0.47 -7.79
N ALA A 73 15.55 0.76 -7.41
CA ALA A 73 16.88 0.99 -6.85
C ALA A 73 17.07 0.36 -5.47
N LEU A 74 16.04 0.39 -4.61
CA LEU A 74 16.08 -0.26 -3.27
C LEU A 74 16.08 -1.79 -3.35
N GLY A 75 15.63 -2.35 -4.47
CA GLY A 75 15.67 -3.77 -4.75
C GLY A 75 14.45 -4.52 -4.22
N TYR A 76 13.89 -5.36 -5.09
CA TYR A 76 12.79 -6.26 -4.76
C TYR A 76 13.30 -7.65 -4.39
N HIS A 77 12.65 -8.28 -3.41
CA HIS A 77 12.88 -9.65 -2.98
C HIS A 77 11.68 -10.53 -3.32
N ASP A 78 11.92 -11.79 -3.65
CA ASP A 78 10.86 -12.77 -3.95
C ASP A 78 10.17 -13.35 -2.70
N ASP A 79 10.49 -12.79 -1.52
CA ASP A 79 10.00 -13.19 -0.21
C ASP A 79 9.60 -11.95 0.59
N ALA A 80 8.64 -12.08 1.49
CA ALA A 80 8.04 -10.96 2.21
C ALA A 80 8.06 -11.22 3.72
N PRO A 81 8.10 -10.17 4.58
CA PRO A 81 8.05 -10.31 6.03
C PRO A 81 6.62 -10.63 6.52
N VAL A 82 6.01 -11.65 5.91
CA VAL A 82 4.74 -12.26 6.28
C VAL A 82 4.92 -13.77 6.21
N SER A 83 4.20 -14.52 7.04
CA SER A 83 4.31 -15.99 7.09
C SER A 83 3.64 -16.70 5.89
N LEU A 84 3.64 -16.10 4.70
CA LEU A 84 2.98 -16.65 3.52
C LEU A 84 4.03 -17.27 2.57
N PRO A 85 3.84 -18.54 2.13
CA PRO A 85 4.69 -19.15 1.13
C PRO A 85 4.55 -18.49 -0.23
N ARG A 86 5.58 -18.65 -1.08
CA ARG A 86 5.57 -18.14 -2.46
C ARG A 86 4.37 -18.65 -3.27
N SER A 87 3.82 -19.83 -2.98
CA SER A 87 2.61 -20.37 -3.63
C SER A 87 1.34 -19.53 -3.40
N ILE A 88 1.39 -18.58 -2.47
CA ILE A 88 0.30 -17.65 -2.13
C ILE A 88 0.67 -16.23 -2.59
N LEU A 89 1.90 -15.80 -2.35
CA LEU A 89 2.41 -14.49 -2.73
C LEU A 89 3.44 -14.64 -3.87
N HIS A 90 2.99 -14.43 -5.11
CA HIS A 90 3.84 -14.44 -6.29
C HIS A 90 4.11 -12.99 -6.72
N ASN A 91 5.05 -12.33 -6.04
CA ASN A 91 5.53 -11.00 -6.43
C ASN A 91 6.94 -10.74 -5.91
N GLY A 92 7.59 -9.73 -6.49
CA GLY A 92 8.70 -9.06 -5.83
C GLY A 92 8.17 -8.08 -4.80
N ASN A 93 8.78 -7.99 -3.62
CA ASN A 93 8.41 -7.02 -2.59
C ASN A 93 9.61 -6.50 -1.79
N PHE A 94 9.44 -5.34 -1.18
CA PHE A 94 10.26 -4.88 -0.05
C PHE A 94 9.43 -3.94 0.83
N THR A 95 9.94 -3.63 2.01
CA THR A 95 9.32 -2.64 2.91
C THR A 95 10.20 -1.42 3.07
N TRP A 96 9.58 -0.24 2.99
CA TRP A 96 10.16 1.04 3.37
C TRP A 96 9.28 1.71 4.43
N VAL A 97 9.87 2.04 5.58
CA VAL A 97 9.22 2.85 6.60
C VAL A 97 9.53 4.31 6.27
N VAL A 98 8.54 5.00 5.71
CA VAL A 98 8.69 6.34 5.15
C VAL A 98 8.67 7.41 6.24
N ASP A 99 9.32 8.54 5.99
CA ASP A 99 9.18 9.73 6.84
C ASP A 99 8.00 10.61 6.39
N GLU A 100 7.66 11.61 7.20
CA GLU A 100 6.50 12.49 7.00
C GLU A 100 6.50 13.26 5.68
N SER A 101 7.66 13.46 5.06
CA SER A 101 7.72 14.09 3.74
C SER A 101 7.13 13.23 2.62
N VAL A 102 6.88 11.95 2.88
CA VAL A 102 6.35 11.00 1.88
C VAL A 102 4.88 10.69 2.14
N ASP A 103 4.52 10.23 3.34
CA ASP A 103 3.13 9.89 3.62
C ASP A 103 2.25 11.12 3.92
N GLY A 104 2.82 12.20 4.45
CA GLY A 104 2.14 13.46 4.72
C GLY A 104 1.47 14.05 3.48
N PRO A 105 2.20 14.33 2.38
CA PRO A 105 1.59 14.88 1.16
C PRO A 105 0.52 13.98 0.54
N ILE A 106 0.67 12.65 0.63
CA ILE A 106 -0.34 11.70 0.15
C ILE A 106 -1.57 11.75 1.04
N TRP A 107 -1.39 11.78 2.36
CA TRP A 107 -2.50 11.88 3.31
C TRP A 107 -3.25 13.20 3.19
N ASP A 108 -2.55 14.32 3.09
CA ASP A 108 -3.15 15.66 2.97
C ASP A 108 -4.06 15.79 1.75
N ARG A 109 -3.73 15.08 0.66
CA ARG A 109 -4.56 14.99 -0.55
C ARG A 109 -5.84 14.17 -0.35
N CYS A 110 -5.84 13.23 0.59
CA CYS A 110 -6.88 12.21 0.70
C CYS A 110 -7.76 12.34 1.95
N LYS A 111 -7.28 13.00 3.00
CA LYS A 111 -7.88 12.96 4.35
C LYS A 111 -9.35 13.37 4.42
N ASP A 112 -9.76 14.34 3.61
CA ASP A 112 -11.14 14.87 3.61
C ASP A 112 -12.17 13.89 3.02
N PHE A 113 -11.72 12.79 2.39
CA PHE A 113 -12.59 11.73 1.89
C PHE A 113 -12.84 10.60 2.89
N PHE A 114 -12.15 10.64 4.04
CA PHE A 114 -12.31 9.67 5.12
C PHE A 114 -13.23 10.24 6.20
N GLU A 115 -14.21 9.43 6.59
CA GLU A 115 -15.09 9.71 7.72
C GLU A 115 -14.62 8.92 8.95
N ASN A 116 -15.23 9.19 10.11
CA ASN A 116 -15.03 8.34 11.27
C ASN A 116 -15.48 6.90 10.96
N SER A 117 -14.79 5.92 11.55
CA SER A 117 -15.13 4.51 11.38
C SER A 117 -16.57 4.26 11.86
N ASP A 118 -17.40 3.64 11.00
CA ASP A 118 -18.74 3.18 11.36
C ASP A 118 -18.70 1.91 12.22
N HIS A 119 -17.54 1.26 12.32
CA HIS A 119 -17.31 0.08 13.14
C HIS A 119 -16.87 0.43 14.57
N THR A 120 -15.88 1.31 14.72
CA THR A 120 -15.23 1.60 16.02
C THR A 120 -15.50 3.01 16.53
N SER A 121 -16.10 3.89 15.71
CA SER A 121 -16.25 5.34 15.95
C SER A 121 -14.92 6.11 16.09
N LEU A 122 -13.77 5.45 15.87
CA LEU A 122 -12.46 6.10 15.85
C LEU A 122 -12.33 7.00 14.62
N ARG A 123 -11.43 7.99 14.70
CA ARG A 123 -11.24 8.97 13.62
C ARG A 123 -10.05 8.58 12.77
N PRO A 124 -10.05 8.85 11.46
CA PRO A 124 -8.87 8.65 10.63
C PRO A 124 -7.76 9.64 11.04
N GLN A 125 -6.57 9.13 11.34
CA GLN A 125 -5.44 9.91 11.89
C GLN A 125 -4.24 10.03 10.93
N GLY A 126 -4.22 9.29 9.82
CA GLY A 126 -3.10 9.28 8.88
C GLY A 126 -2.88 7.92 8.21
N LEU A 127 -1.84 7.85 7.38
CA LEU A 127 -1.36 6.59 6.82
C LEU A 127 -0.36 5.93 7.77
N ASN A 128 -0.28 4.60 7.73
CA ASN A 128 0.83 3.88 8.34
C ASN A 128 2.11 4.20 7.57
N ALA A 129 3.20 4.55 8.25
CA ALA A 129 4.46 4.88 7.57
C ALA A 129 5.11 3.67 6.91
N ARG A 130 4.68 2.46 7.28
CA ARG A 130 5.20 1.21 6.74
C ARG A 130 4.60 0.92 5.36
N PHE A 131 5.28 1.41 4.33
CA PHE A 131 4.90 1.20 2.93
C PHE A 131 5.51 -0.11 2.43
N ARG A 132 4.65 -1.01 1.94
CA ARG A 132 5.05 -2.27 1.31
C ARG A 132 4.94 -2.12 -0.19
N PHE A 133 6.06 -2.20 -0.88
CA PHE A 133 6.11 -2.10 -2.33
C PHE A 133 5.97 -3.50 -2.92
N TYR A 134 5.14 -3.62 -3.96
CA TYR A 134 4.95 -4.87 -4.69
C TYR A 134 5.18 -4.65 -6.19
N ARG A 135 5.85 -5.62 -6.80
CA ARG A 135 6.13 -5.70 -8.23
C ARG A 135 5.64 -7.03 -8.78
N TYR A 136 4.72 -7.00 -9.73
CA TYR A 136 4.12 -8.18 -10.36
C TYR A 136 4.45 -8.23 -11.85
N GLY A 137 5.25 -9.22 -12.27
CA GLY A 137 5.56 -9.51 -13.67
C GLY A 137 4.59 -10.52 -14.27
N VAL A 138 4.81 -10.93 -15.52
CA VAL A 138 3.95 -11.93 -16.19
C VAL A 138 3.89 -13.23 -15.38
N GLY A 139 2.67 -13.68 -15.08
CA GLY A 139 2.40 -14.88 -14.27
C GLY A 139 2.34 -14.64 -12.75
N ASP A 140 2.77 -13.48 -12.27
CA ASP A 140 2.67 -13.11 -10.85
C ASP A 140 1.22 -12.81 -10.45
N PHE A 141 0.88 -13.12 -9.21
CA PHE A 141 -0.46 -12.96 -8.63
C PHE A 141 -0.39 -12.88 -7.11
N PHE A 142 -1.52 -12.59 -6.46
CA PHE A 142 -1.66 -12.76 -5.01
C PHE A 142 -2.93 -13.56 -4.73
N ALA A 143 -2.79 -14.74 -4.14
CA ALA A 143 -3.92 -15.62 -3.81
C ALA A 143 -4.94 -14.95 -2.86
N PRO A 144 -6.19 -15.45 -2.81
CA PRO A 144 -7.23 -14.93 -1.93
C PRO A 144 -6.81 -14.85 -0.46
N HIS A 145 -6.97 -13.67 0.14
CA HIS A 145 -6.64 -13.40 1.54
C HIS A 145 -7.47 -12.24 2.11
N ALA A 146 -7.41 -12.05 3.43
CA ALA A 146 -7.85 -10.84 4.12
C ALA A 146 -6.63 -10.12 4.71
N ASP A 147 -6.65 -8.80 4.67
CA ASP A 147 -5.64 -8.00 5.34
C ASP A 147 -5.90 -7.90 6.85
N GLY A 148 -4.82 -7.99 7.63
CA GLY A 148 -4.87 -7.82 9.09
C GLY A 148 -4.80 -6.34 9.51
N ALA A 149 -5.27 -6.07 10.73
CA ALA A 149 -5.14 -4.77 11.38
C ALA A 149 -3.79 -4.63 12.10
N TRP A 150 -3.15 -3.47 11.97
CA TRP A 150 -1.80 -3.21 12.50
C TRP A 150 -1.73 -1.85 13.20
N PRO A 151 -0.96 -1.73 14.30
CA PRO A 151 -0.66 -0.43 14.88
C PRO A 151 0.18 0.44 13.92
N GLY A 152 0.19 1.75 14.15
CA GLY A 152 0.94 2.68 13.33
C GLY A 152 2.45 2.57 13.56
N SER A 153 3.21 2.22 12.53
CA SER A 153 4.67 2.07 12.62
C SER A 153 5.38 3.37 12.22
N ARG A 154 6.55 3.64 12.83
CA ARG A 154 7.47 4.71 12.46
C ARG A 154 8.92 4.29 12.70
N VAL A 155 9.85 5.06 12.14
CA VAL A 155 11.23 5.09 12.63
C VAL A 155 11.34 6.17 13.70
N VAL A 156 11.74 5.79 14.91
CA VAL A 156 11.98 6.70 16.04
C VAL A 156 13.40 6.47 16.53
N ASP A 157 14.19 7.54 16.63
CA ASP A 157 15.60 7.50 17.04
C ASP A 157 16.43 6.44 16.29
N GLY A 158 16.20 6.33 14.97
CA GLY A 158 16.90 5.39 14.09
C GLY A 158 16.50 3.93 14.25
N ARG A 159 15.36 3.65 14.90
CA ARG A 159 14.84 2.29 15.12
C ARG A 159 13.42 2.16 14.61
N LEU A 160 13.08 1.00 14.04
CA LEU A 160 11.70 0.66 13.72
C LEU A 160 10.91 0.43 15.01
N VAL A 161 9.84 1.19 15.18
CA VAL A 161 8.84 1.00 16.24
C VAL A 161 7.52 0.60 15.58
N HIS A 162 7.06 -0.62 15.84
CA HIS A 162 5.85 -1.17 15.20
C HIS A 162 4.57 -0.48 15.65
N ASP A 163 4.48 -0.14 16.93
CA ASP A 163 3.42 0.68 17.53
C ASP A 163 4.02 1.97 18.08
N ALA A 164 4.23 2.93 17.18
CA ALA A 164 4.89 4.19 17.50
C ALA A 164 3.97 5.20 18.19
N TYR A 165 2.66 4.94 18.19
CA TYR A 165 1.65 5.89 18.67
C TYR A 165 0.94 5.41 19.93
N GLY A 166 0.68 4.11 20.06
CA GLY A 166 0.00 3.52 21.22
C GLY A 166 -1.50 3.82 21.33
N ASP A 167 -2.07 4.56 20.37
CA ASP A 167 -3.45 5.05 20.40
C ASP A 167 -4.27 4.75 19.12
N ARG A 168 -3.64 4.18 18.07
CA ARG A 168 -4.28 3.99 16.77
C ARG A 168 -3.97 2.65 16.12
N ILE A 169 -4.93 2.13 15.36
CA ILE A 169 -4.85 0.87 14.64
C ILE A 169 -5.41 1.01 13.23
N SER A 170 -4.90 0.24 12.27
CA SER A 170 -5.42 0.28 10.91
C SER A 170 -6.78 -0.41 10.79
N GLU A 171 -7.69 0.22 10.04
CA GLU A 171 -9.00 -0.36 9.70
C GLU A 171 -9.27 -0.46 8.20
N MET A 172 -8.48 0.23 7.37
CA MET A 172 -8.61 0.20 5.92
C MET A 172 -7.27 -0.04 5.24
N THR A 173 -7.27 -0.90 4.22
CA THR A 173 -6.16 -1.02 3.28
C THR A 173 -6.16 0.17 2.32
N PHE A 174 -4.97 0.69 2.03
CA PHE A 174 -4.73 1.82 1.13
C PHE A 174 -3.73 1.39 0.05
N LEU A 175 -4.23 1.00 -1.13
CA LEU A 175 -3.41 0.54 -2.26
C LEU A 175 -3.17 1.67 -3.26
N ILE A 176 -1.92 2.09 -3.42
CA ILE A 176 -1.51 3.11 -4.39
C ILE A 176 -1.00 2.42 -5.66
N PHE A 177 -1.59 2.75 -6.82
CA PHE A 177 -1.19 2.17 -8.09
C PHE A 177 -0.19 3.06 -8.81
N LEU A 178 1.01 2.53 -9.08
CA LEU A 178 2.12 3.30 -9.65
C LEU A 178 2.30 3.11 -11.16
N THR A 179 1.79 2.01 -11.71
CA THR A 179 1.81 1.77 -13.17
C THR A 179 0.42 1.41 -13.68
N ASP A 180 0.27 1.52 -14.99
CA ASP A 180 -0.85 1.02 -15.79
C ASP A 180 -0.30 0.37 -17.08
N GLY A 181 -1.15 0.10 -18.06
CA GLY A 181 -0.74 -0.48 -19.35
C GLY A 181 -0.40 -1.98 -19.30
N TYR A 182 -0.69 -2.66 -18.19
CA TYR A 182 -0.63 -4.12 -18.07
C TYR A 182 -2.00 -4.76 -18.35
N GLU A 183 -1.99 -6.03 -18.78
CA GLU A 183 -3.20 -6.85 -18.94
C GLU A 183 -3.33 -7.83 -17.78
N GLY A 184 -4.57 -8.05 -17.31
CA GLY A 184 -4.83 -8.73 -16.03
C GLY A 184 -4.53 -7.81 -14.84
N GLY A 185 -4.04 -8.37 -13.74
CA GLY A 185 -3.56 -7.58 -12.59
C GLY A 185 -4.62 -6.76 -11.85
N ARG A 186 -5.92 -7.00 -12.08
CA ARG A 186 -7.00 -6.35 -11.34
C ARG A 186 -7.02 -6.81 -9.89
N THR A 187 -7.54 -5.97 -9.00
CA THR A 187 -7.87 -6.41 -7.64
C THR A 187 -9.21 -7.13 -7.70
N LEU A 188 -9.24 -8.40 -7.30
CA LEU A 188 -10.44 -9.22 -7.31
C LEU A 188 -10.99 -9.33 -5.90
N PHE A 189 -12.26 -8.98 -5.70
CA PHE A 189 -12.95 -9.08 -4.42
C PHE A 189 -13.97 -10.22 -4.46
N GLN A 190 -13.94 -11.10 -3.46
CA GLN A 190 -14.93 -12.15 -3.29
C GLN A 190 -16.18 -11.59 -2.60
N THR A 191 -17.12 -11.11 -3.41
CA THR A 191 -18.34 -10.42 -2.97
C THR A 191 -19.49 -11.37 -2.65
N SER A 192 -19.38 -12.60 -3.12
CA SER A 192 -20.22 -13.72 -2.69
C SER A 192 -19.41 -15.03 -2.75
N LYS A 193 -20.00 -16.15 -2.32
CA LYS A 193 -19.32 -17.46 -2.37
C LYS A 193 -18.77 -17.79 -3.77
N ASP A 194 -19.51 -17.43 -4.81
CA ASP A 194 -19.22 -17.80 -6.21
C ASP A 194 -19.06 -16.57 -7.13
N THR A 195 -18.93 -15.37 -6.57
CA THR A 195 -18.80 -14.11 -7.34
C THR A 195 -17.50 -13.41 -7.00
N LEU A 196 -16.74 -13.08 -8.05
CA LEU A 196 -15.58 -12.21 -7.98
C LEU A 196 -15.90 -10.89 -8.68
N SER A 197 -15.84 -9.78 -7.94
CA SER A 197 -15.90 -8.44 -8.49
C SER A 197 -14.51 -8.00 -8.90
N CYS A 198 -14.34 -7.68 -10.18
CA CYS A 198 -13.04 -7.29 -10.76
C CYS A 198 -12.89 -5.77 -10.73
N VAL A 199 -11.92 -5.26 -9.98
CA VAL A 199 -11.69 -3.83 -9.80
C VAL A 199 -10.39 -3.41 -10.50
N PRO A 200 -10.46 -2.76 -11.68
CA PRO A 200 -9.31 -2.13 -12.30
C PRO A 200 -9.04 -0.77 -11.64
N THR A 201 -7.77 -0.50 -11.37
CA THR A 201 -7.31 0.77 -10.80
C THR A 201 -6.22 1.36 -11.68
N ARG A 202 -6.30 2.66 -11.97
CA ARG A 202 -5.37 3.36 -12.88
C ARG A 202 -4.13 3.84 -12.13
N LYS A 203 -3.04 4.09 -12.87
CA LYS A 203 -1.85 4.79 -12.36
C LYS A 203 -2.24 6.08 -11.65
N GLY A 204 -1.63 6.34 -10.51
CA GLY A 204 -1.86 7.51 -9.66
C GLY A 204 -3.16 7.50 -8.86
N ALA A 205 -3.99 6.46 -9.00
CA ALA A 205 -5.16 6.27 -8.16
C ALA A 205 -4.85 5.42 -6.93
N VAL A 206 -5.70 5.56 -5.92
CA VAL A 206 -5.70 4.75 -4.72
C VAL A 206 -6.98 3.93 -4.68
N LEU A 207 -6.87 2.66 -4.30
CA LEU A 207 -7.99 1.79 -3.95
C LEU A 207 -8.01 1.61 -2.42
N CYS A 208 -9.11 2.05 -1.80
CA CYS A 208 -9.35 1.94 -0.37
C CYS A 208 -10.42 0.89 -0.11
N PHE A 209 -10.24 0.05 0.90
CA PHE A 209 -11.27 -0.89 1.37
C PHE A 209 -11.02 -1.31 2.82
N PRO A 210 -12.08 -1.62 3.59
CA PRO A 210 -11.96 -2.04 4.97
C PRO A 210 -11.29 -3.41 5.13
N HIS A 211 -10.60 -3.62 6.25
CA HIS A 211 -9.91 -4.87 6.55
C HIS A 211 -10.02 -5.28 8.02
N GLY A 212 -9.25 -6.30 8.43
CA GLY A 212 -9.18 -6.75 9.81
C GLY A 212 -10.52 -7.27 10.33
N ARG A 213 -11.07 -6.60 11.34
CA ARG A 213 -12.35 -6.99 11.97
C ARG A 213 -13.55 -6.19 11.46
N HIS A 214 -13.33 -5.27 10.53
CA HIS A 214 -14.40 -4.43 10.00
C HIS A 214 -15.52 -5.30 9.38
N PRO A 215 -16.82 -5.04 9.65
CA PRO A 215 -17.91 -5.88 9.17
C PRO A 215 -18.00 -6.00 7.64
N GLN A 216 -17.54 -4.97 6.94
CA GLN A 216 -17.48 -4.92 5.47
C GLN A 216 -16.15 -5.43 4.88
N HIS A 217 -15.22 -5.97 5.68
CA HIS A 217 -13.99 -6.54 5.13
C HIS A 217 -14.33 -7.65 4.12
N CYS A 218 -13.52 -7.74 3.06
CA CYS A 218 -13.74 -8.67 1.98
C CYS A 218 -12.46 -9.45 1.68
N ILE A 219 -12.60 -10.75 1.38
CA ILE A 219 -11.50 -11.54 0.85
C ILE A 219 -11.17 -10.99 -0.54
N HIS A 220 -9.89 -10.74 -0.78
CA HIS A 220 -9.44 -10.20 -2.05
C HIS A 220 -8.17 -10.89 -2.54
N SER A 221 -7.87 -10.73 -3.82
CA SER A 221 -6.71 -11.29 -4.50
C SER A 221 -6.20 -10.36 -5.59
N GLY A 222 -4.96 -10.57 -6.00
CA GLY A 222 -4.39 -9.97 -7.20
C GLY A 222 -4.55 -10.94 -8.36
N GLU A 223 -5.27 -10.53 -9.40
CA GLU A 223 -5.34 -11.30 -10.65
C GLU A 223 -3.94 -11.50 -11.26
N GLY A 224 -3.73 -12.64 -11.90
CA GLY A 224 -2.51 -12.91 -12.67
C GLY A 224 -2.24 -11.84 -13.74
N ILE A 225 -0.97 -11.46 -13.89
CA ILE A 225 -0.54 -10.57 -14.98
C ILE A 225 -0.37 -11.38 -16.27
N ALA A 226 -1.10 -10.99 -17.31
CA ALA A 226 -0.98 -11.59 -18.64
C ALA A 226 0.13 -10.92 -19.48
N SER A 227 0.27 -9.60 -19.37
CA SER A 227 1.33 -8.84 -20.04
C SER A 227 1.67 -7.55 -19.29
N GLY A 228 2.88 -7.04 -19.48
CA GLY A 228 3.36 -5.82 -18.82
C GLY A 228 3.83 -6.07 -17.39
N GLN A 229 3.93 -4.98 -16.61
CA GLN A 229 4.47 -4.99 -15.27
C GLN A 229 3.64 -4.06 -14.37
N LYS A 230 3.16 -4.59 -13.24
CA LYS A 230 2.37 -3.84 -12.26
C LYS A 230 3.20 -3.50 -11.03
N TYR A 231 3.17 -2.23 -10.64
CA TYR A 231 3.76 -1.74 -9.39
C TYR A 231 2.68 -1.11 -8.52
N ILE A 232 2.62 -1.52 -7.26
CA ILE A 232 1.72 -0.94 -6.26
C ILE A 232 2.44 -0.75 -4.93
N ILE A 233 1.93 0.17 -4.13
CA ILE A 233 2.28 0.33 -2.72
C ILE A 233 1.07 -0.06 -1.89
N ARG A 234 1.26 -0.90 -0.89
CA ARG A 234 0.28 -1.11 0.17
C ARG A 234 0.74 -0.41 1.44
N THR A 235 -0.12 0.46 1.94
CA THR A 235 -0.14 0.90 3.33
C THR A 235 -1.57 0.79 3.86
N ASP A 236 -1.84 1.37 5.01
CA ASP A 236 -3.10 1.27 5.72
C ASP A 236 -3.48 2.62 6.33
N VAL A 237 -4.78 2.90 6.46
CA VAL A 237 -5.29 4.09 7.15
C VAL A 237 -5.47 3.78 8.63
N LEU A 238 -4.82 4.59 9.48
CA LEU A 238 -4.83 4.45 10.93
C LEU A 238 -6.01 5.21 11.53
N PHE A 239 -6.70 4.56 12.47
CA PHE A 239 -7.83 5.12 13.21
C PHE A 239 -7.54 5.14 14.71
N GLY A 240 -7.85 6.26 15.38
CA GLY A 240 -7.62 6.50 16.81
C GLY A 240 -8.43 7.67 17.36
#